data_AF-A0ABC8QSQ9-F1
#
_entry.id   AF-A0ABC8QSQ9-F1
#
_cell.length_a   1.000
_cell.length_b   1.000
_cell.length_c   1.000
_cell.angle_alpha   90.00
_cell.angle_beta   90.00
_cell.angle_gamma   90.00
#
_symmetry.space_group_name_H-M   'P 1'
#
loop_
_entity.id
_entity.type
_entity.pdbx_description
1 polymer ?
#
loop_
_entity_poly.entity_id
_entity_poly.type
_entity_poly.pdbx_seq_one_letter_code
_entity_poly.pdbx_strand_id
1 'polypeptide(L)'
;MFKTREQHEDPCKRPAVFYFKSVVSGANNRVWTYYIRHNTSGNCSQITVRKNFEEIRVFSEKLDMGTGQVKALRRQCCDIIPSYNKLMTIGIRQCRDDELIAMPV
;
A
#
# COMPACT_ATOMS: atom_id res chain seq x y z
N MET A 1 15.21 7.96 -16.42
CA MET A 1 15.02 6.53 -16.09
C MET A 1 14.56 6.44 -14.64
N PHE A 2 13.45 5.75 -14.35
CA PHE A 2 12.95 5.61 -12.97
C PHE A 2 13.92 4.76 -12.16
N LYS A 3 14.32 5.23 -10.97
CA LYS A 3 15.14 4.43 -10.04
C LYS A 3 14.25 3.37 -9.39
N THR A 4 14.03 2.26 -10.06
CA THR A 4 13.42 1.08 -9.46
C THR A 4 14.47 0.28 -8.71
N ARG A 5 14.05 -0.45 -7.67
CA ARG A 5 14.94 -1.38 -6.96
C ARG A 5 15.36 -2.49 -7.92
N GLU A 6 16.66 -2.79 -7.96
CA GLU A 6 17.17 -3.89 -8.78
C GLU A 6 16.54 -5.22 -8.38
N GLN A 7 16.24 -6.04 -9.38
CA GLN A 7 15.64 -7.35 -9.15
C GLN A 7 16.75 -8.33 -8.75
N HIS A 8 16.68 -8.85 -7.53
CA HIS A 8 17.62 -9.87 -7.07
C HIS A 8 17.58 -11.10 -7.99
N GLU A 9 18.73 -11.66 -8.34
CA GLU A 9 18.82 -12.84 -9.22
C GLU A 9 18.03 -14.03 -8.65
N ASP A 10 18.30 -14.38 -7.38
CA ASP A 10 17.52 -15.36 -6.59
C ASP A 10 16.03 -14.97 -6.48
N PRO A 11 15.11 -15.76 -7.08
CA PRO A 11 13.66 -15.50 -7.02
C PRO A 11 13.09 -15.45 -5.60
N CYS A 12 13.68 -16.19 -4.66
CA CYS A 12 13.20 -16.26 -3.28
C CYS A 12 13.55 -15.03 -2.45
N LYS A 13 14.54 -14.24 -2.90
CA LYS A 13 14.96 -12.97 -2.30
C LYS A 13 14.33 -11.76 -2.97
N ARG A 14 13.58 -11.95 -4.06
CA ARG A 14 12.85 -10.86 -4.71
C ARG A 14 11.73 -10.36 -3.80
N PRO A 15 11.48 -9.05 -3.74
CA PRO A 15 10.35 -8.51 -3.00
C PRO A 15 9.03 -8.99 -3.62
N ALA A 16 7.98 -9.07 -2.82
CA ALA A 16 6.63 -9.30 -3.34
C ALA A 16 6.22 -8.08 -4.19
N VAL A 17 5.77 -8.35 -5.41
CA VAL A 17 5.26 -7.33 -6.34
C VAL A 17 3.75 -7.47 -6.41
N PHE A 18 3.04 -6.34 -6.35
CA PHE A 18 1.59 -6.28 -6.52
C PHE A 18 1.26 -5.33 -7.67
N TYR A 19 0.43 -5.80 -8.60
CA TYR A 19 -0.03 -4.99 -9.73
C TYR A 19 -1.40 -4.40 -9.45
N PHE A 20 -1.61 -3.18 -9.92
CA PHE A 20 -2.93 -2.57 -9.92
C PHE A 20 -3.93 -3.45 -10.69
N LYS A 21 -5.07 -3.74 -10.06
CA LYS A 21 -6.16 -4.54 -10.66
C LYS A 21 -7.34 -3.67 -11.04
N SER A 22 -7.85 -2.89 -10.09
CA SER A 22 -9.06 -2.10 -10.30
C SER A 22 -9.22 -0.99 -9.28
N VAL A 23 -10.10 -0.05 -9.62
CA VAL A 23 -10.58 1.02 -8.74
C VAL A 23 -12.10 0.95 -8.63
N VAL A 24 -12.63 1.17 -7.44
CA VAL A 24 -14.07 1.18 -7.16
C VAL A 24 -14.40 2.39 -6.29
N SER A 25 -15.43 3.13 -6.69
CA SER A 25 -15.99 4.20 -5.88
C SER A 25 -16.79 3.62 -4.72
N GLY A 26 -16.45 4.01 -3.50
CA GLY A 26 -17.20 3.70 -2.28
C GLY A 26 -18.18 4.82 -1.90
N ALA A 27 -18.99 4.56 -0.87
CA ALA A 27 -19.85 5.58 -0.28
C ALA A 27 -19.03 6.73 0.33
N ASN A 28 -19.64 7.91 0.47
CA ASN A 28 -19.08 9.09 1.13
C ASN A 28 -17.73 9.55 0.54
N ASN A 29 -17.64 9.64 -0.79
CA ASN A 29 -16.43 10.06 -1.50
C ASN A 29 -15.18 9.21 -1.19
N ARG A 30 -15.36 7.95 -0.82
CA ARG A 30 -14.25 7.02 -0.62
C ARG A 30 -13.89 6.32 -1.91
N VAL A 31 -12.62 6.01 -2.09
CA VAL A 31 -12.12 5.25 -3.24
C VAL A 31 -11.36 4.03 -2.74
N TRP A 32 -11.71 2.88 -3.28
CA TRP A 32 -11.03 1.62 -3.06
C TRP A 32 -10.17 1.29 -4.27
N THR A 33 -8.89 0.99 -4.04
CA THR A 33 -7.99 0.46 -5.07
C THR A 33 -7.52 -0.94 -4.68
N TYR A 34 -7.51 -1.82 -5.66
CA TYR A 34 -7.21 -3.24 -5.48
C TYR A 34 -5.92 -3.56 -6.21
N TYR A 35 -5.04 -4.29 -5.55
CA TYR A 35 -3.77 -4.74 -6.09
C TYR A 35 -3.62 -6.23 -5.88
N ILE A 36 -3.24 -6.95 -6.92
CA ILE A 36 -3.05 -8.40 -6.88
C ILE A 36 -1.59 -8.77 -6.90
N ARG A 37 -1.24 -9.80 -6.15
CA ARG A 37 0.13 -10.30 -6.11
C ARG A 37 0.53 -10.89 -7.45
N HIS A 38 1.72 -10.51 -7.90
CA HIS A 38 2.40 -11.21 -8.98
C HIS A 38 3.04 -12.49 -8.44
N ASN A 39 2.53 -13.64 -8.86
CA ASN A 39 3.08 -14.93 -8.49
C ASN A 39 4.33 -15.23 -9.32
N THR A 40 5.49 -14.87 -8.79
CA THR A 40 6.79 -15.32 -9.31
C THR A 40 7.13 -16.62 -8.62
N SER A 41 6.64 -17.72 -9.18
CA SER A 41 6.71 -19.06 -8.61
C SER A 41 8.13 -19.63 -8.71
N GLY A 42 8.92 -19.44 -7.66
CA GLY A 42 9.95 -20.41 -7.28
C GLY A 42 9.44 -21.22 -6.09
N ASN A 43 9.76 -22.52 -6.01
CA ASN A 43 9.49 -23.34 -4.82
C ASN A 43 10.40 -22.86 -3.66
N CYS A 44 10.03 -21.74 -3.05
CA CYS A 44 10.75 -21.14 -1.95
C CYS A 44 10.22 -21.73 -0.64
N SER A 45 11.04 -22.52 0.05
CA SER A 45 10.71 -23.18 1.32
C SER A 45 10.41 -22.21 2.48
N GLN A 46 10.77 -20.93 2.35
CA GLN A 46 10.50 -19.92 3.38
C GLN A 46 9.10 -19.31 3.23
N ILE A 47 8.11 -19.94 3.87
CA ILE A 47 6.79 -19.35 4.15
C ILE A 47 6.92 -18.41 5.36
N THR A 48 7.49 -17.22 5.15
CA THR A 48 7.29 -16.12 6.11
C THR A 48 5.87 -15.58 5.92
N VAL A 49 5.14 -15.32 7.00
CA VAL A 49 3.74 -14.80 7.04
C VAL A 49 3.47 -13.66 6.04
N ARG A 50 4.47 -12.82 5.74
CA ARG A 50 4.43 -11.75 4.71
C ARG A 50 4.17 -12.23 3.27
N LYS A 51 4.42 -13.51 2.95
CA LYS A 51 4.27 -14.07 1.60
C LYS A 51 2.87 -14.61 1.29
N ASN A 52 1.96 -14.61 2.29
CA ASN A 52 0.64 -15.21 2.12
C ASN A 52 -0.43 -14.24 1.59
N PHE A 53 -0.17 -12.92 1.56
CA PHE A 53 -1.15 -11.97 1.03
C PHE A 53 -1.21 -12.04 -0.49
N GLU A 54 -2.36 -12.39 -1.05
CA GLU A 54 -2.63 -12.44 -2.48
C GLU A 54 -3.21 -11.12 -3.01
N GLU A 55 -3.85 -10.34 -2.12
CA GLU A 55 -4.51 -9.10 -2.48
C GLU A 55 -4.21 -8.01 -1.44
N ILE A 56 -3.93 -6.81 -1.93
CA ILE A 56 -3.89 -5.59 -1.13
C ILE A 56 -5.06 -4.72 -1.55
N ARG A 57 -5.80 -4.26 -0.55
CA ARG A 57 -6.89 -3.31 -0.70
C ARG A 57 -6.49 -2.02 -0.02
N VAL A 58 -6.53 -0.91 -0.75
CA VAL A 58 -6.26 0.42 -0.20
C VAL A 58 -7.55 1.23 -0.25
N PHE A 59 -8.00 1.76 0.88
CA PHE A 59 -9.04 2.79 0.89
C PHE A 59 -8.44 4.16 1.16
N SER A 60 -9.02 5.16 0.50
CA SER A 60 -8.68 6.56 0.67
C SER A 60 -9.95 7.39 0.62
N GLU A 61 -9.99 8.48 1.39
CA GLU A 61 -11.01 9.51 1.26
C GLU A 61 -10.60 10.48 0.15
N LYS A 62 -11.58 10.95 -0.64
CA LYS A 62 -11.34 12.01 -1.62
C LYS A 62 -10.76 13.20 -0.87
N LEU A 63 -9.55 13.59 -1.28
CA LEU A 63 -8.87 14.74 -0.72
C LEU A 63 -9.60 16.01 -1.16
N ASP A 64 -10.48 16.52 -0.31
CA ASP A 64 -10.99 17.89 -0.46
C ASP A 64 -9.89 18.83 0.06
N MET A 65 -8.90 19.08 -0.81
CA MET A 65 -7.77 19.95 -0.48
C MET A 65 -8.29 21.38 -0.40
N GLY A 66 -8.65 21.83 0.81
CA GLY A 66 -8.81 23.25 1.09
C GLY A 66 -7.55 24.01 0.64
N THR A 67 -7.72 25.20 0.08
CA THR A 67 -6.70 25.98 -0.66
C THR A 67 -5.36 26.17 0.08
N GLY A 68 -5.32 25.97 1.40
CA GLY A 68 -4.10 26.00 2.23
C GLY A 68 -3.28 24.71 2.28
N GLN A 69 -3.82 23.54 1.93
CA GLN A 69 -3.13 22.24 2.01
C GLN A 69 -2.26 21.91 0.78
N VAL A 70 -2.41 22.66 -0.30
CA VAL A 70 -1.69 22.47 -1.58
C VAL A 70 -0.17 22.68 -1.44
N LYS A 71 0.27 23.37 -0.39
CA LYS A 71 1.71 23.67 -0.15
C LYS A 71 2.51 22.50 0.44
N ALA A 72 1.89 21.44 0.97
CA ALA A 72 2.60 20.30 1.55
C ALA A 72 1.84 18.97 1.38
N LEU A 73 1.87 18.43 0.16
CA LEU A 73 1.13 17.23 -0.30
C LEU A 73 1.38 15.93 0.51
N ARG A 74 2.36 15.88 1.43
CA ARG A 74 2.80 14.62 2.05
C ARG A 74 2.18 14.29 3.41
N ARG A 75 1.19 15.02 3.91
CA ARG A 75 0.64 14.78 5.26
C ARG A 75 -0.44 13.69 5.35
N GLN A 76 -0.24 12.57 4.67
CA GLN A 76 -1.15 11.43 4.77
C GLN A 76 -0.51 10.30 5.56
N CYS A 77 -1.27 9.77 6.51
CA CYS A 77 -0.88 8.65 7.35
C CYS A 77 -1.57 7.37 6.87
N CYS A 78 -0.89 6.24 7.06
CA CYS A 78 -1.35 4.94 6.62
C CYS A 78 -1.58 4.03 7.83
N ASP A 79 -2.79 3.48 7.95
CA ASP A 79 -3.09 2.45 8.93
C ASP A 79 -3.11 1.07 8.28
N ILE A 80 -2.51 0.08 8.95
CA ILE A 80 -2.68 -1.33 8.60
C ILE A 80 -3.87 -1.84 9.41
N ILE A 81 -5.00 -2.05 8.73
CA ILE A 81 -6.21 -2.56 9.38
C ILE A 81 -6.09 -4.09 9.49
N PRO A 82 -6.45 -4.71 10.63
CA PRO A 82 -6.47 -6.16 10.77
C PRO A 82 -7.22 -6.79 9.62
N SER A 83 -6.55 -7.66 8.89
CA SER A 83 -7.07 -8.26 7.69
C SER A 83 -7.07 -9.78 7.84
N TYR A 84 -8.16 -10.39 7.39
CA TYR A 84 -8.37 -11.83 7.51
C TYR A 84 -7.83 -12.54 6.26
N ASN A 85 -7.32 -13.76 6.45
CA ASN A 85 -6.83 -14.64 5.39
C ASN A 85 -5.65 -14.06 4.59
N LYS A 86 -5.79 -13.98 3.26
CA LYS A 86 -4.76 -13.55 2.29
C LYS A 86 -4.98 -12.12 1.79
N LEU A 87 -5.82 -11.35 2.45
CA LEU A 87 -6.07 -9.95 2.13
C LEU A 87 -5.28 -9.06 3.09
N MET A 88 -4.73 -7.96 2.61
CA MET A 88 -4.20 -6.87 3.44
C MET A 88 -4.98 -5.58 3.16
N THR A 89 -5.45 -4.92 4.21
CA THR A 89 -6.18 -3.66 4.06
C THR A 89 -5.36 -2.49 4.59
N ILE A 90 -5.16 -1.48 3.76
CA ILE A 90 -4.44 -0.25 4.09
C ILE A 90 -5.40 0.93 4.00
N GLY A 91 -5.42 1.75 5.05
CA GLY A 91 -6.20 2.98 5.09
C GLY A 91 -5.34 4.21 4.96
N ILE A 92 -5.62 5.05 3.97
CA ILE A 92 -4.99 6.37 3.82
C ILE A 92 -5.94 7.42 4.40
N ARG A 93 -5.44 8.18 5.38
CA ARG A 93 -6.19 9.25 6.04
C ARG A 93 -5.31 10.45 6.38
N GLN A 94 -5.93 11.52 6.87
CA GLN A 94 -5.18 12.61 7.50
C GLN A 94 -4.45 12.10 8.74
N CYS A 95 -3.23 12.58 8.93
CA CYS A 95 -2.46 12.35 10.14
C CYS A 95 -3.11 13.05 11.33
N ARG A 96 -3.06 12.43 12.51
CA ARG A 96 -3.45 13.06 13.78
C ARG A 96 -2.35 14.00 14.27
N ASP A 97 -2.67 14.83 15.26
CA ASP A 97 -1.79 15.91 15.75
C ASP A 97 -0.39 15.43 16.19
N ASP A 98 -0.25 14.16 16.59
CA ASP A 98 1.01 13.55 17.06
C ASP A 98 1.64 12.54 16.08
N GLU A 99 1.08 12.38 14.88
CA GLU A 99 1.63 11.43 13.90
C GLU A 99 2.68 12.10 13.01
N LEU A 100 3.92 11.64 13.12
CA LEU A 100 5.04 12.16 12.35
C LEU A 100 5.13 11.52 10.96
N ILE A 101 5.08 12.35 9.92
CA ILE A 101 5.17 11.94 8.51
C ILE A 101 6.63 11.64 8.09
N ALA A 102 7.59 12.17 8.83
CA ALA A 102 9.01 11.86 8.72
C ALA A 102 9.66 12.08 10.08
N MET A 103 10.51 11.16 10.52
CA MET A 103 11.46 11.46 11.58
C MET A 103 12.59 12.31 10.96
N PRO A 104 13.02 13.40 11.60
CA PRO A 104 14.25 14.07 11.19
C PRO A 104 15.41 13.06 11.35
N VAL A 105 16.19 12.91 10.27
CA VAL A 105 17.43 12.12 10.24
C VAL A 105 18.58 12.98 10.71
#